data_AF-A0A3C1Y008-F1
#
_entry.id   AF-A0A3C1Y008-F1
#
_cell.length_a   1.000
_cell.length_b   1.000
_cell.length_c   1.000
_cell.angle_alpha   90.00
_cell.angle_beta   90.00
_cell.angle_gamma   90.00
#
_symmetry.space_group_name_H-M   'P 1'
#
loop_
_entity.id
_entity.type
_entity.pdbx_description
1 polymer ?
#
loop_
_entity_poly.entity_id
_entity_poly.type
_entity_poly.pdbx_seq_one_letter_code
_entity_poly.pdbx_strand_id
1 'polypeptide(L)'
;LWDTFGGVQTERGYKLLDPHVGLIYGDSITLTRARDILVRLERKGFASGNVVLGIGSYTYQYLTRDTFGWALKATYAEVNGEPQELVKDPVTDSGVKKSAKGLLRVDQTPDGYVLHDQQTPEQAAGGALAPVFRDGELLVEQSLAEIRARLQGSWTCPEAGSIRWPAC
;
A
#
# COMPACT_ATOMS: atom_id res chain seq x y z
N LEU A 1 19.66 23.59 20.15
CA LEU A 1 18.40 23.07 20.74
C LEU A 1 18.68 22.37 22.06
N TRP A 2 19.32 21.19 22.08
CA TRP A 2 19.62 20.47 23.32
C TRP A 2 20.36 21.32 24.35
N ASP A 3 21.43 22.02 23.97
CA ASP A 3 22.22 22.84 24.91
C ASP A 3 21.46 24.09 25.40
N THR A 4 20.35 24.45 24.76
CA THR A 4 19.56 25.64 25.08
C THR A 4 18.32 25.28 25.90
N PHE A 5 17.58 24.27 25.48
CA PHE A 5 16.29 23.89 26.05
C PHE A 5 16.37 22.64 26.94
N GLY A 6 17.46 21.88 26.86
CA GLY A 6 17.60 20.62 27.58
C GLY A 6 16.61 19.55 27.11
N GLY A 7 16.31 18.64 28.03
CA GLY A 7 15.41 17.50 27.82
C GLY A 7 15.71 16.38 28.81
N VAL A 8 15.22 15.18 28.50
CA VAL A 8 15.41 13.98 29.31
C VAL A 8 16.16 12.91 28.52
N GLN A 9 16.77 11.95 29.21
CA GLN A 9 17.20 10.71 28.57
C GLN A 9 16.07 9.68 28.67
N THR A 10 15.79 9.01 27.56
CA THR A 10 14.90 7.84 27.53
C THR A 10 15.53 6.68 28.30
N GLU A 11 14.73 5.67 28.68
CA GLU A 11 15.21 4.43 29.30
C GLU A 11 16.28 3.71 28.46
N ARG A 12 16.29 3.97 27.14
CA ARG A 12 17.26 3.42 26.18
C ARG A 12 18.51 4.29 26.00
N GLY A 13 18.67 5.37 26.78
CA GLY A 13 19.85 6.25 26.78
C GLY A 13 19.87 7.33 25.69
N TYR A 14 18.80 7.48 24.90
CA TYR A 14 18.70 8.52 23.88
C TYR A 14 18.15 9.83 24.43
N LYS A 15 18.69 10.96 23.97
CA LYS A 15 18.23 12.32 24.27
C LYS A 15 16.87 12.59 23.64
N LEU A 16 15.90 12.98 24.47
CA LEU A 16 14.57 13.45 24.10
C LEU A 16 14.43 14.90 24.56
N LEU A 17 14.19 15.83 23.65
CA LEU A 17 14.10 17.26 23.92
C LEU A 17 12.96 17.58 24.88
N ASP A 18 13.04 18.77 25.49
CA ASP A 18 11.93 19.34 26.25
C ASP A 18 10.61 19.23 25.45
N PRO A 19 9.52 18.72 26.06
CA PRO A 19 8.28 18.43 25.36
C PRO A 19 7.58 19.68 24.77
N HIS A 20 7.97 20.89 25.16
CA HIS A 20 7.46 22.14 24.59
C HIS A 20 8.22 22.55 23.30
N VAL A 21 9.26 21.81 22.90
CA VAL A 21 10.07 22.08 21.71
C VAL A 21 10.07 20.86 20.79
N GLY A 22 9.53 21.04 19.58
CA GLY A 22 9.50 20.00 18.54
C GLY A 22 10.34 20.37 17.31
N LEU A 23 10.76 19.34 16.56
CA LEU A 23 11.35 19.53 15.24
C LEU A 23 10.40 18.99 14.18
N ILE A 24 10.28 19.73 13.09
CA ILE A 24 9.67 19.25 11.84
C ILE A 24 10.64 19.47 10.70
N TYR A 25 10.83 18.45 9.86
CA TYR A 25 11.56 18.58 8.60
C TYR A 25 10.74 17.98 7.47
N GLY A 26 10.49 18.78 6.44
CA GLY A 26 9.54 18.45 5.37
C GLY A 26 10.08 18.55 3.96
N ASP A 27 11.39 18.80 3.79
CA ASP A 27 11.97 18.98 2.46
C ASP A 27 12.32 17.61 1.82
N SER A 28 11.56 17.28 0.79
CA SER A 28 11.83 16.16 -0.12
C SER A 28 12.02 14.81 0.60
N ILE A 29 11.19 14.55 1.63
CA ILE A 29 11.27 13.34 2.45
C ILE A 29 10.78 12.12 1.67
N THR A 30 11.71 11.28 1.21
CA THR A 30 11.47 9.91 0.75
C THR A 30 11.65 8.91 1.89
N LEU A 31 11.28 7.63 1.70
CA LEU A 31 11.55 6.56 2.69
C LEU A 31 13.05 6.45 3.01
N THR A 32 13.90 6.48 2.00
CA THR A 32 15.36 6.44 2.17
C THR A 32 15.88 7.65 2.95
N ARG A 33 15.42 8.86 2.61
CA ARG A 33 15.83 10.09 3.32
C ARG A 33 15.35 10.08 4.76
N ALA A 34 14.10 9.67 5.02
CA ALA A 34 13.55 9.53 6.35
C ALA A 34 14.42 8.59 7.21
N ARG A 35 14.76 7.41 6.67
CA ARG A 35 15.66 6.46 7.32
C ARG A 35 17.02 7.07 7.64
N ASP A 36 17.65 7.73 6.66
CA ASP A 36 18.98 8.33 6.84
C ASP A 36 18.98 9.40 7.93
N ILE A 37 17.93 10.21 8.03
CA ILE A 37 17.75 11.19 9.11
C ILE A 37 17.69 10.47 10.47
N LEU A 38 16.86 9.43 10.58
CA LEU A 38 16.70 8.69 11.83
C LEU A 38 17.99 7.97 12.27
N VAL A 39 18.71 7.34 11.33
CA VAL A 39 20.02 6.71 11.61
C VAL A 39 21.06 7.75 12.06
N ARG A 40 21.06 8.94 11.46
CA ARG A 40 21.98 10.02 11.88
C ARG A 40 21.62 10.59 13.25
N LEU A 41 20.33 10.68 13.58
CA LEU A 41 19.87 11.08 14.92
C LEU A 41 20.29 10.06 15.97
N GLU A 42 20.06 8.78 15.69
CA GLU A 42 20.47 7.66 16.55
C GLU A 42 21.98 7.71 16.83
N ARG A 43 22.82 7.84 15.79
CA ARG A 43 24.29 7.94 15.92
C ARG A 43 24.74 9.15 16.75
N LYS A 44 23.93 10.21 16.80
CA LYS A 44 24.17 11.41 17.63
C LYS A 44 23.58 11.27 19.04
N GLY A 45 22.99 10.12 19.36
CA GLY A 45 22.37 9.84 20.66
C GLY A 45 21.01 10.51 20.85
N PHE A 46 20.28 10.85 19.78
CA PHE A 46 18.95 11.46 19.86
C PHE A 46 17.85 10.45 19.55
N ALA A 47 16.74 10.53 20.29
CA ALA A 47 15.57 9.71 20.07
C ALA A 47 14.84 10.13 18.78
N SER A 48 14.22 9.17 18.09
CA SER A 48 13.39 9.43 16.89
C SER A 48 12.16 10.28 17.20
N GLY A 49 11.65 10.24 18.43
CA GLY A 49 10.50 11.04 18.88
C GLY A 49 10.72 12.56 18.86
N ASN A 50 11.96 13.03 18.65
CA ASN A 50 12.26 14.45 18.55
C ASN A 50 11.78 15.10 17.25
N VAL A 51 11.53 14.31 16.20
CA VAL A 51 11.27 14.84 14.86
C VAL A 51 9.98 14.29 14.24
N VAL A 52 9.22 15.19 13.64
CA VAL A 52 8.13 14.88 12.71
C VAL A 52 8.66 15.07 11.29
N LEU A 53 8.45 14.07 10.42
CA LEU A 53 8.86 14.15 9.03
C LEU A 53 7.66 14.47 8.14
N GLY A 54 7.66 15.64 7.51
CA GLY A 54 6.65 16.04 6.55
C GLY A 54 6.92 15.42 5.18
N ILE A 55 5.94 14.73 4.60
CA ILE A 55 6.02 14.23 3.23
C ILE A 55 5.18 15.11 2.29
N GLY A 56 5.69 15.34 1.08
CA GLY A 56 5.03 16.13 0.05
C GLY A 56 4.67 15.30 -1.18
N SER A 57 4.20 15.99 -2.23
CA SER A 57 3.74 15.39 -3.48
C SER A 57 4.76 14.44 -4.13
N TYR A 58 6.06 14.74 -4.00
CA TYR A 58 7.11 13.86 -4.52
C TYR A 58 7.02 12.44 -3.96
N THR A 59 6.62 12.29 -2.69
CA THR A 59 6.64 10.99 -2.00
C THR A 59 5.29 10.28 -2.07
N TYR A 60 4.17 10.99 -1.98
CA TYR A 60 2.85 10.36 -1.99
C TYR A 60 2.12 10.43 -3.34
N GLN A 61 2.56 11.28 -4.28
CA GLN A 61 1.83 11.58 -5.52
C GLN A 61 2.67 11.42 -6.80
N TYR A 62 4.00 11.24 -6.72
CA TYR A 62 4.85 11.06 -7.90
C TYR A 62 4.79 9.63 -8.44
N LEU A 63 3.57 9.19 -8.71
CA LEU A 63 3.19 7.86 -9.17
C LEU A 63 2.27 8.05 -10.39
N THR A 64 2.41 7.17 -11.38
CA THR A 64 1.49 7.10 -12.51
C THR A 64 0.66 5.83 -12.40
N ARG A 65 -0.40 5.73 -13.22
CA ARG A 65 -1.16 4.48 -13.38
C ARG A 65 -0.24 3.29 -13.66
N ASP A 66 0.81 3.51 -14.45
CA ASP A 66 1.78 2.48 -14.84
C ASP A 66 2.70 2.06 -13.70
N THR A 67 2.91 2.89 -12.67
CA THR A 67 3.75 2.52 -11.52
C THR A 67 3.27 1.26 -10.82
N PHE A 68 1.95 1.03 -10.78
CA PHE A 68 1.34 -0.18 -10.23
C PHE A 68 0.78 -1.12 -11.31
N GLY A 69 1.00 -0.82 -12.60
CA GLY A 69 0.47 -1.61 -13.70
C GLY A 69 -1.06 -1.64 -13.78
N TRP A 70 -1.78 -0.64 -13.25
CA TRP A 70 -3.24 -0.65 -13.22
C TRP A 70 -3.84 -0.64 -14.61
N ALA A 71 -4.77 -1.56 -14.87
CA ALA A 71 -5.37 -1.73 -16.18
C ALA A 71 -6.82 -2.20 -16.05
N LEU A 72 -7.69 -1.64 -16.91
CA LEU A 72 -9.03 -2.19 -17.15
C LEU A 72 -9.02 -2.98 -18.47
N LYS A 73 -9.64 -4.16 -18.47
CA LYS A 73 -9.76 -5.04 -19.63
C LYS A 73 -11.14 -5.70 -19.58
N ALA A 74 -11.84 -5.73 -20.71
CA ALA A 74 -13.00 -6.59 -20.85
C ALA A 74 -12.52 -8.04 -21.01
N THR A 75 -13.07 -8.95 -20.21
CA THR A 75 -12.72 -10.38 -20.23
C THR A 75 -13.89 -11.27 -20.66
N TYR A 76 -15.12 -10.75 -20.64
CA TYR A 76 -16.35 -11.46 -20.97
C TYR A 76 -17.38 -10.50 -21.57
N ALA A 77 -18.22 -10.99 -22.47
CA ALA A 77 -19.39 -10.30 -23.01
C ALA A 77 -20.50 -11.30 -23.33
N GLU A 78 -21.75 -10.83 -23.36
CA GLU A 78 -22.88 -11.56 -23.95
C GLU A 78 -23.23 -10.94 -25.31
N VAL A 79 -23.24 -11.76 -26.36
CA VAL A 79 -23.56 -11.32 -27.73
C VAL A 79 -24.72 -12.14 -28.23
N ASN A 80 -25.87 -11.50 -28.46
CA ASN A 80 -27.14 -12.16 -28.81
C ASN A 80 -27.56 -13.25 -27.80
N GLY A 81 -27.28 -13.04 -26.52
CA GLY A 81 -27.57 -14.00 -25.45
C GLY A 81 -26.53 -15.11 -25.29
N GLU A 82 -25.48 -15.14 -26.14
CA GLU A 82 -24.44 -16.15 -26.07
C GLU A 82 -23.18 -15.61 -25.35
N PRO A 83 -22.61 -16.37 -24.40
CA PRO A 83 -21.38 -15.99 -23.72
C PRO A 83 -20.19 -15.96 -24.69
N GLN A 84 -19.41 -14.88 -24.64
CA GLN A 84 -18.19 -14.68 -25.40
C GLN A 84 -17.04 -14.32 -24.46
N GLU A 85 -15.99 -15.13 -24.48
CA GLU A 85 -14.77 -14.84 -23.72
C GLU A 85 -13.85 -13.91 -24.51
N LEU A 86 -13.36 -12.87 -23.84
CA LEU A 86 -12.50 -11.87 -24.43
C LEU A 86 -11.09 -11.98 -23.83
N VAL A 87 -10.08 -11.82 -24.67
CA VAL A 87 -8.68 -11.76 -24.25
C VAL A 87 -7.92 -10.76 -25.09
N LYS A 88 -7.10 -9.94 -24.43
CA LYS A 88 -6.12 -9.08 -25.10
C LYS A 88 -4.75 -9.75 -25.00
N ASP A 89 -4.23 -10.23 -26.12
CA ASP A 89 -2.93 -10.90 -26.21
C ASP A 89 -2.09 -10.28 -27.36
N PRO A 90 -1.39 -9.16 -27.12
CA PRO A 90 -0.65 -8.45 -28.17
C PRO A 90 0.63 -9.21 -28.57
N VAL A 91 0.78 -9.47 -29.87
CA VAL A 91 1.89 -10.24 -30.47
C VAL A 91 3.28 -9.69 -30.15
N THR A 92 3.42 -8.38 -29.95
CA THR A 92 4.70 -7.69 -29.78
C THR A 92 5.12 -7.49 -28.31
N ASP A 93 4.38 -8.04 -27.36
CA ASP A 93 4.63 -7.85 -25.92
C ASP A 93 5.27 -9.09 -25.28
N SER A 94 6.09 -8.90 -24.25
CA SER A 94 6.77 -9.99 -23.53
C SER A 94 5.84 -10.77 -22.58
N GLY A 95 4.53 -10.81 -22.86
CA GLY A 95 3.50 -11.49 -22.06
C GLY A 95 2.93 -10.68 -20.88
N VAL A 96 3.44 -9.48 -20.61
CA VAL A 96 3.02 -8.62 -19.47
C VAL A 96 1.63 -8.03 -19.69
N LYS A 97 1.25 -7.78 -20.96
CA LYS A 97 -0.03 -7.18 -21.34
C LYS A 97 -1.12 -8.21 -21.65
N LYS A 98 -0.86 -9.50 -21.44
CA LYS A 98 -1.88 -10.55 -21.60
C LYS A 98 -2.92 -10.43 -20.49
N SER A 99 -4.19 -10.31 -20.86
CA SER A 99 -5.29 -10.24 -19.88
C SER A 99 -5.76 -11.62 -19.45
N ALA A 100 -6.47 -11.69 -18.31
CA ALA A 100 -7.34 -12.81 -17.99
C ALA A 100 -8.47 -12.95 -19.03
N LYS A 101 -9.17 -14.09 -19.01
CA LYS A 101 -10.17 -14.47 -20.01
C LYS A 101 -11.45 -15.02 -19.34
N GLY A 102 -12.61 -14.66 -19.87
CA GLY A 102 -13.91 -15.10 -19.34
C GLY A 102 -14.29 -14.46 -18.00
N LEU A 103 -15.22 -15.10 -17.30
CA LEU A 103 -15.61 -14.72 -15.94
C LEU A 103 -14.49 -15.05 -14.94
N LEU A 104 -14.37 -14.22 -13.91
CA LEU A 104 -13.25 -14.26 -12.97
C LEU A 104 -13.74 -14.56 -11.55
N ARG A 105 -12.92 -15.30 -10.79
CA ARG A 105 -13.06 -15.46 -9.33
C ARG A 105 -11.72 -15.17 -8.67
N VAL A 106 -11.73 -14.46 -7.55
CA VAL A 106 -10.52 -14.25 -6.74
C VAL A 106 -10.72 -14.93 -5.41
N ASP A 107 -9.82 -15.82 -5.02
CA ASP A 107 -9.87 -16.48 -3.72
C ASP A 107 -8.77 -15.95 -2.80
N GLN A 108 -9.10 -15.80 -1.52
CA GLN A 108 -8.09 -15.50 -0.50
C GLN A 108 -7.36 -16.78 -0.09
N THR A 109 -6.04 -16.72 -0.04
CA THR A 109 -5.16 -17.80 0.38
C THR A 109 -4.25 -17.33 1.53
N PRO A 110 -3.54 -18.25 2.21
CA PRO A 110 -2.54 -17.86 3.22
C PRO A 110 -1.44 -16.93 2.66
N ASP A 111 -1.12 -17.05 1.37
CA ASP A 111 -0.08 -16.28 0.70
C ASP A 111 -0.61 -15.02 -0.03
N GLY A 112 -1.90 -14.70 0.12
CA GLY A 112 -2.53 -13.51 -0.46
C GLY A 112 -3.80 -13.83 -1.24
N TYR A 113 -3.82 -13.50 -2.53
CA TYR A 113 -4.98 -13.71 -3.39
C TYR A 113 -4.59 -14.44 -4.67
N VAL A 114 -5.45 -15.34 -5.12
CA VAL A 114 -5.29 -16.08 -6.38
C VAL A 114 -6.45 -15.77 -7.30
N LEU A 115 -6.13 -15.44 -8.55
CA LEU A 115 -7.11 -15.21 -9.61
C LEU A 115 -7.37 -16.52 -10.38
N HIS A 116 -8.63 -16.85 -10.58
CA HIS A 116 -9.12 -17.91 -11.45
C HIS A 116 -9.91 -17.29 -12.61
N ASP A 117 -9.64 -17.73 -13.83
CA ASP A 117 -10.29 -17.24 -15.06
C ASP A 117 -11.16 -18.34 -15.69
N GLN A 118 -11.99 -17.98 -16.68
CA GLN A 118 -12.92 -18.90 -17.37
C GLN A 118 -13.84 -19.67 -16.41
N GLN A 119 -14.33 -18.98 -15.38
CA GLN A 119 -15.22 -19.56 -14.37
C GLN A 119 -16.67 -19.66 -14.88
N THR A 120 -17.46 -20.59 -14.33
CA THR A 120 -18.92 -20.56 -14.55
C THR A 120 -19.56 -19.39 -13.79
N PRO A 121 -20.79 -18.96 -14.14
CA PRO A 121 -21.50 -17.92 -13.39
C PRO A 121 -21.59 -18.21 -11.89
N GLU A 122 -21.85 -19.47 -11.52
CA GLU A 122 -21.96 -19.91 -10.12
C GLU A 122 -20.61 -19.79 -9.38
N GLN A 123 -19.51 -20.12 -10.06
CA GLN A 123 -18.17 -20.01 -9.50
C GLN A 123 -17.75 -18.54 -9.36
N ALA A 124 -18.02 -17.71 -10.37
CA ALA A 124 -17.69 -16.29 -10.38
C ALA A 124 -18.47 -15.47 -9.34
N ALA A 125 -19.65 -15.95 -8.93
CA ALA A 125 -20.44 -15.35 -7.86
C ALA A 125 -19.82 -15.53 -6.45
N GLY A 126 -18.82 -16.39 -6.31
CA GLY A 126 -18.10 -16.63 -5.05
C GLY A 126 -16.76 -15.90 -4.94
N GLY A 127 -15.98 -16.28 -3.93
CA GLY A 127 -14.65 -15.73 -3.68
C GLY A 127 -14.65 -14.42 -2.88
N ALA A 128 -13.57 -13.66 -3.01
CA ALA A 128 -13.27 -12.45 -2.24
C ALA A 128 -13.83 -11.17 -2.88
N LEU A 129 -14.23 -11.20 -4.16
CA LEU A 129 -14.86 -10.05 -4.81
C LEU A 129 -16.35 -10.01 -4.45
N ALA A 130 -16.77 -8.93 -3.81
CA ALA A 130 -18.16 -8.69 -3.44
C ALA A 130 -18.76 -7.54 -4.26
N PRO A 131 -20.06 -7.59 -4.59
CA PRO A 131 -20.73 -6.48 -5.27
C PRO A 131 -20.81 -5.27 -4.33
N VAL A 132 -20.22 -4.14 -4.74
CA VAL A 132 -20.26 -2.87 -3.99
C VAL A 132 -21.18 -1.84 -4.64
N PHE A 133 -21.52 -2.02 -5.91
CA PHE A 133 -22.41 -1.15 -6.68
C PHE A 133 -23.19 -2.01 -7.67
N ARG A 134 -24.49 -1.74 -7.85
CA ARG A 134 -25.35 -2.45 -8.78
C ARG A 134 -26.49 -1.54 -9.24
N ASP A 135 -26.71 -1.48 -10.56
CA ASP A 135 -27.86 -0.83 -11.17
C ASP A 135 -28.14 0.62 -10.72
N GLY A 136 -27.07 1.40 -10.49
CA GLY A 136 -27.19 2.79 -10.05
C GLY A 136 -27.09 3.00 -8.54
N GLU A 137 -27.07 1.91 -7.75
CA GLU A 137 -27.10 1.95 -6.29
C GLU A 137 -25.78 1.47 -5.68
N LEU A 138 -25.31 2.21 -4.67
CA LEU A 138 -24.18 1.79 -3.83
C LEU A 138 -24.70 0.78 -2.79
N LEU A 139 -24.15 -0.43 -2.80
CA LEU A 139 -24.57 -1.53 -1.92
C LEU A 139 -23.78 -1.58 -0.61
N VAL A 140 -22.59 -0.98 -0.59
CA VAL A 140 -21.66 -1.04 0.54
C VAL A 140 -21.09 0.34 0.80
N GLU A 141 -21.27 0.82 2.03
CA GLU A 141 -20.55 1.99 2.55
C GLU A 141 -19.42 1.50 3.46
N GLN A 142 -18.24 2.15 3.36
CA GLN A 142 -17.11 1.87 4.25
C GLN A 142 -16.57 3.18 4.80
N SER A 143 -16.48 3.25 6.12
CA SER A 143 -15.83 4.35 6.81
C SER A 143 -14.31 4.22 6.73
N LEU A 144 -13.62 5.36 6.82
CA LEU A 144 -12.16 5.39 6.93
C LEU A 144 -11.66 4.63 8.18
N ALA A 145 -12.45 4.59 9.24
CA ALA A 145 -12.12 3.86 10.47
C ALA A 145 -12.09 2.34 10.23
N GLU A 146 -13.09 1.79 9.54
CA GLU A 146 -13.14 0.36 9.19
C GLU A 146 -11.98 -0.04 8.27
N ILE A 147 -11.67 0.81 7.28
CA ILE A 147 -10.52 0.59 6.37
C ILE A 147 -9.21 0.53 7.17
N ARG A 148 -9.01 1.47 8.10
CA ARG A 148 -7.81 1.50 8.97
C ARG A 148 -7.74 0.29 9.89
N ALA A 149 -8.86 -0.11 10.50
CA ALA A 149 -8.92 -1.28 11.36
C ALA A 149 -8.57 -2.57 10.60
N ARG A 150 -9.10 -2.73 9.38
CA ARG A 150 -8.77 -3.87 8.50
C ARG A 150 -7.28 -3.89 8.16
N LEU A 151 -6.71 -2.74 7.77
CA LEU A 151 -5.28 -2.63 7.46
C LEU A 151 -4.41 -3.00 8.67
N GLN A 152 -4.72 -2.45 9.85
CA GLN A 152 -4.00 -2.72 11.09
C GLN A 152 -4.10 -4.19 11.52
N GLY A 153 -5.29 -4.79 11.41
CA GLY A 153 -5.50 -6.21 11.74
C GLY A 153 -4.76 -7.17 10.81
N SER A 154 -4.47 -6.74 9.57
CA SER A 154 -3.69 -7.52 8.60
C SER A 154 -2.18 -7.30 8.68
N TRP A 155 -1.72 -6.32 9.46
CA TRP A 155 -0.32 -5.93 9.50
C TRP A 155 0.41 -6.57 10.67
N THR A 156 1.45 -7.35 10.36
CA THR A 156 2.41 -7.84 11.36
C THR A 156 3.59 -6.90 11.41
N CYS A 157 3.83 -6.27 12.56
CA CYS A 157 5.03 -5.46 12.75
C CYS A 157 6.26 -6.37 12.67
N PRO A 158 7.23 -6.09 11.78
CA PRO A 158 8.46 -6.88 11.71
C PRO A 158 9.25 -6.75 13.01
N GLU A 159 9.99 -7.80 13.37
CA GLU A 159 10.86 -7.76 14.54
C GLU A 159 11.83 -6.58 14.46
N ALA A 160 12.12 -5.94 15.61
CA ALA A 160 13.02 -4.81 15.64
C ALA A 160 14.39 -5.19 15.06
N GLY A 161 14.85 -4.44 14.05
CA GLY A 161 16.11 -4.70 13.35
C GLY A 161 16.06 -5.75 12.24
N SER A 162 14.92 -6.43 12.03
CA SER A 162 14.78 -7.44 10.97
C SER A 162 14.62 -6.86 9.56
N ILE A 163 14.22 -5.58 9.44
CA ILE A 163 14.03 -4.93 8.14
C ILE A 163 15.39 -4.74 7.47
N ARG A 164 15.63 -5.51 6.40
CA ARG A 164 16.75 -5.30 5.49
C ARG A 164 16.40 -4.23 4.48
N TRP A 165 17.04 -3.08 4.61
CA TRP A 165 16.91 -2.00 3.64
C TRP A 165 17.86 -2.24 2.47
N PRO A 166 17.43 -1.97 1.22
CA PRO A 166 18.35 -1.96 0.10
C PRO A 166 19.57 -1.08 0.40
N ALA A 167 20.76 -1.52 0.00
CA ALA A 167 21.93 -0.66 0.01
C ALA A 167 21.68 0.50 -0.97
N CYS A 168 22.07 1.71 -0.55
CA CYS A 168 22.01 2.90 -1.40
C CYS A 168 22.90 2.73 -2.64
#